data_AF-A0A3M1P9F8-F1
#
_entry.id   AF-A0A3M1P9F8-F1
#
_cell.length_a   1.000
_cell.length_b   1.000
_cell.length_c   1.000
_cell.angle_alpha   90.00
_cell.angle_beta   90.00
_cell.angle_gamma   90.00
#
_symmetry.space_group_name_H-M   'P 1'
#
loop_
_entity.id
_entity.type
_entity.pdbx_description
1 polymer ?
#
loop_
_entity_poly.entity_id
_entity_poly.type
_entity_poly.pdbx_seq_one_letter_code
_entity_poly.pdbx_strand_id
1 'polypeptide(L)'
;MKETWTSILQTVGAAWWVEITTDAPRCTYYFGPFASATEAEALKGGYVEDLMQEGAQGIRLSVKRCKPTNLTIYDEKEIPKPSAAVLG
;
A
#
# COMPACT_ATOMS: atom_id res chain seq x y z
N MET A 1 -0.81 22.96 10.85
CA MET A 1 0.25 23.44 9.91
C MET A 1 1.15 22.34 9.37
N LYS A 2 1.07 21.08 9.85
CA LYS A 2 1.79 19.94 9.25
C LYS A 2 1.00 19.28 8.10
N GLU A 3 -0.33 19.40 8.14
CA GLU A 3 -1.23 18.72 7.18
C GLU A 3 -1.21 19.33 5.76
N THR A 4 -0.85 20.60 5.60
CA THR A 4 -0.88 21.29 4.30
C THR A 4 0.31 20.96 3.41
N TRP A 5 1.48 20.70 3.98
CA TRP A 5 2.71 20.39 3.22
C TRP A 5 2.64 19.01 2.57
N THR A 6 2.05 18.06 3.28
CA THR A 6 1.86 16.68 2.83
C THR A 6 0.92 16.61 1.62
N SER A 7 -0.15 17.43 1.61
CA SER A 7 -1.05 17.56 0.44
C SER A 7 -0.36 18.15 -0.79
N ILE A 8 0.56 19.10 -0.63
CA ILE A 8 1.29 19.71 -1.77
C ILE A 8 2.27 18.69 -2.37
N LEU A 9 3.03 17.98 -1.52
CA LEU A 9 3.96 16.94 -1.97
C LEU A 9 3.26 15.76 -2.65
N GLN A 10 2.07 15.37 -2.15
CA GLN A 10 1.20 14.39 -2.80
C GLN A 10 0.66 14.91 -4.14
N THR A 11 0.35 16.21 -4.23
CA THR A 11 -0.15 16.83 -5.47
C THR A 11 0.93 16.88 -6.55
N VAL A 12 2.18 17.19 -6.16
CA VAL A 12 3.34 17.36 -7.05
C VAL A 12 4.00 16.01 -7.46
N GLY A 13 3.65 14.90 -6.80
CA GLY A 13 4.23 13.58 -7.13
C GLY A 13 5.70 13.43 -6.75
N ALA A 14 6.21 14.34 -5.91
CA ALA A 14 7.59 14.32 -5.41
C ALA A 14 7.73 13.64 -4.04
N ALA A 15 6.62 13.24 -3.43
CA ALA A 15 6.63 12.53 -2.16
C ALA A 15 7.23 11.13 -2.29
N TRP A 16 7.89 10.69 -1.23
CA TRP A 16 8.36 9.32 -1.09
C TRP A 16 7.25 8.44 -0.52
N TRP A 17 7.13 7.23 -1.05
CA TRP A 17 6.16 6.24 -0.63
C TRP A 17 6.85 4.91 -0.39
N VAL A 18 6.39 4.21 0.64
CA VAL A 18 6.77 2.83 0.92
C VAL A 18 5.69 1.95 0.32
N GLU A 19 6.00 1.24 -0.76
CA GLU A 19 5.17 0.17 -1.29
C GLU A 19 5.48 -1.12 -0.52
N ILE A 20 4.45 -1.74 0.02
CA ILE A 20 4.53 -3.02 0.72
C ILE A 20 3.60 -4.00 0.01
N THR A 21 4.14 -5.05 -0.57
CA THR A 21 3.35 -6.11 -1.21
C THR A 21 3.42 -7.38 -0.38
N THR A 22 2.29 -8.00 -0.11
CA THR A 22 2.15 -9.30 0.54
C THR A 22 1.75 -10.35 -0.48
N ASP A 23 2.13 -11.61 -0.25
CA ASP A 23 1.79 -12.76 -1.12
C ASP A 23 0.53 -13.49 -0.62
N ALA A 24 0.39 -13.64 0.69
CA ALA A 24 -0.78 -14.28 1.32
C ALA A 24 -1.19 -13.55 2.61
N PRO A 25 -2.35 -12.88 2.65
CA PRO A 25 -3.19 -12.51 1.49
C PRO A 25 -2.43 -11.60 0.52
N ARG A 26 -2.78 -11.62 -0.77
CA ARG A 26 -2.10 -10.79 -1.77
C ARG A 26 -2.63 -9.36 -1.71
N CYS A 27 -1.85 -8.45 -1.15
CA CYS A 27 -2.23 -7.06 -0.94
C CYS A 27 -1.05 -6.15 -1.25
N THR A 28 -1.34 -4.94 -1.72
CA THR A 28 -0.34 -3.90 -1.94
C THR A 28 -0.74 -2.66 -1.16
N TYR A 29 0.12 -2.26 -0.23
CA TYR A 29 -0.06 -1.10 0.64
C TYR A 29 0.93 -0.01 0.23
N TYR A 30 0.47 1.24 0.19
CA TYR A 30 1.31 2.41 -0.03
C TYR A 30 1.24 3.30 1.20
N PHE A 31 2.33 3.31 1.97
CA PHE A 31 2.46 4.19 3.13
C PHE A 31 3.19 5.48 2.74
N GLY A 32 2.67 6.60 3.21
CA GLY A 32 3.16 7.95 2.88
C GLY A 32 2.04 8.98 2.96
N PRO A 33 2.24 10.18 2.41
CA PRO A 33 3.44 10.66 1.72
C PRO A 33 4.56 11.06 2.70
N PHE A 34 5.80 10.63 2.43
CA PHE A 34 7.00 10.98 3.21
C PHE A 34 7.78 12.13 2.56
N ALA A 35 8.39 12.96 3.40
CA ALA A 35 9.20 14.09 2.92
C ALA A 35 10.55 13.64 2.32
N SER A 36 11.10 12.52 2.82
CA SER A 36 12.41 11.99 2.41
C SER A 36 12.44 10.47 2.38
N ALA A 37 13.31 9.87 1.56
CA ALA A 37 13.54 8.42 1.54
C ALA A 37 13.96 7.88 2.91
N THR A 38 14.77 8.62 3.65
CA THR A 38 15.23 8.21 4.99
C THR A 38 14.09 8.09 5.99
N GLU A 39 13.10 8.98 5.92
CA GLU A 39 11.91 8.92 6.77
C GLU A 39 11.06 7.69 6.42
N ALA A 40 10.85 7.45 5.12
CA ALA A 40 10.19 6.26 4.62
C ALA A 40 10.90 4.96 5.06
N GLU A 41 12.23 4.93 4.96
CA GLU A 41 13.08 3.79 5.36
C GLU A 41 13.10 3.56 6.88
N ALA A 42 13.01 4.61 7.68
CA ALA A 42 12.96 4.51 9.13
C ALA A 42 11.60 3.96 9.62
N LEU A 43 10.51 4.33 8.95
CA LEU A 43 9.15 3.93 9.34
C LEU A 43 8.70 2.61 8.72
N LYS A 44 9.30 2.16 7.59
CA LYS A 44 8.91 0.91 6.91
C LYS A 44 8.94 -0.32 7.82
N GLY A 45 9.88 -0.36 8.77
CA GLY A 45 10.05 -1.51 9.68
C GLY A 45 8.78 -1.75 10.50
N GLY A 46 8.21 -0.69 11.08
CA GLY A 46 7.00 -0.80 11.89
C GLY A 46 5.79 -1.32 11.10
N TYR A 47 5.61 -0.89 9.85
CA TYR A 47 4.52 -1.39 9.00
C TYR A 47 4.67 -2.87 8.66
N VAL A 48 5.90 -3.33 8.47
CA VAL A 48 6.19 -4.75 8.19
C VAL A 48 5.91 -5.60 9.42
N GLU A 49 6.35 -5.14 10.59
CA GLU A 49 6.11 -5.86 11.84
C GLU A 49 4.62 -6.04 12.11
N ASP A 50 3.81 -5.00 11.89
CA ASP A 50 2.35 -5.08 12.02
C ASP A 50 1.75 -6.13 11.05
N LEU A 51 2.12 -6.07 9.76
CA LEU A 51 1.66 -7.03 8.75
C LEU A 51 2.10 -8.47 9.05
N MET A 52 3.31 -8.66 9.59
CA MET A 52 3.79 -9.97 10.04
C MET A 52 2.98 -10.48 11.23
N GLN A 53 2.61 -9.61 12.18
CA GLN A 53 1.77 -9.94 13.33
C GLN A 53 0.34 -10.32 12.88
N GLU A 54 -0.18 -9.68 11.85
CA GLU A 54 -1.47 -10.04 11.21
C GLU A 54 -1.40 -11.37 10.43
N GLY A 55 -0.21 -11.93 10.25
CA GLY A 55 0.00 -13.21 9.56
C GLY A 55 0.23 -13.09 8.05
N ALA A 56 0.54 -11.89 7.54
CA ALA A 56 0.87 -11.70 6.14
C ALA A 56 2.20 -12.38 5.79
N GLN A 57 2.22 -13.10 4.67
CA GLN A 57 3.40 -13.81 4.18
C GLN A 57 3.95 -13.19 2.90
N GLY A 58 5.24 -13.41 2.63
CA GLY A 58 5.88 -12.94 1.39
C GLY A 58 5.97 -11.42 1.28
N ILE A 59 6.11 -10.71 2.40
CA ILE A 59 6.20 -9.24 2.45
C ILE A 59 7.42 -8.75 1.66
N ARG A 60 7.20 -7.84 0.72
CA ARG A 60 8.25 -7.13 -0.03
C ARG A 60 8.05 -5.64 0.12
N LEU A 61 9.17 -4.93 0.24
CA LEU A 61 9.23 -3.51 0.55
C LEU A 61 9.94 -2.79 -0.58
N SER A 62 9.38 -1.68 -1.05
CA SER A 62 9.99 -0.85 -2.07
C SER A 62 9.73 0.63 -1.80
N VAL A 63 10.79 1.38 -1.50
CA VAL A 63 10.71 2.84 -1.31
C VAL A 63 10.92 3.53 -2.65
N LYS A 64 9.89 4.24 -3.11
CA LYS A 64 9.91 4.93 -4.40
C LYS A 64 9.17 6.25 -4.35
N ARG A 65 9.53 7.16 -5.26
CA ARG A 65 8.73 8.37 -5.50
C ARG A 65 7.63 8.00 -6.48
N CYS A 66 6.38 8.08 -6.04
CA CYS A 66 5.22 7.84 -6.88
C CYS A 66 4.02 8.66 -6.39
N LYS A 67 2.91 8.58 -7.12
CA LYS A 67 1.64 9.17 -6.72
C LYS A 67 0.58 8.06 -6.76
N PRO A 68 0.50 7.22 -5.72
CA PRO A 68 -0.47 6.14 -5.69
C PRO A 68 -1.89 6.74 -5.67
N THR A 69 -2.76 6.21 -6.52
CA THR A 69 -4.18 6.59 -6.54
C THR A 69 -4.96 5.88 -5.44
N ASN A 70 -4.55 4.67 -5.08
CA ASN A 70 -5.14 3.87 -4.02
C ASN A 70 -4.07 3.48 -2.99
N LEU A 71 -4.36 3.67 -1.71
CA LEU A 71 -3.41 3.38 -0.62
C LEU A 71 -3.36 1.90 -0.25
N THR A 72 -4.48 1.20 -0.42
CA THR A 72 -4.58 -0.23 -0.14
C THR A 72 -5.23 -0.91 -1.32
N ILE A 73 -4.52 -1.82 -1.97
CA ILE A 73 -5.00 -2.58 -3.12
C ILE A 73 -5.07 -4.04 -2.68
N TYR A 74 -6.28 -4.55 -2.54
CA TYR A 74 -6.51 -5.96 -2.32
C TYR A 74 -6.54 -6.65 -3.68
N ASP A 75 -5.67 -7.64 -3.89
CA ASP A 75 -5.82 -8.59 -4.99
C ASP A 75 -6.87 -9.61 -4.53
N GLU A 76 -8.09 -9.12 -4.30
CA GLU A 76 -9.25 -9.99 -4.15
C GLU A 76 -9.43 -10.59 -5.54
N LYS A 77 -8.95 -11.81 -5.75
CA LYS A 77 -9.39 -12.62 -6.89
C LYS A 77 -10.89 -12.45 -6.92
N GLU A 78 -11.39 -11.78 -7.95
CA GLU A 78 -12.82 -11.66 -8.20
C GLU A 78 -13.38 -13.06 -8.02
N ILE A 79 -14.11 -13.29 -6.92
CA ILE A 79 -14.93 -14.47 -6.81
C ILE A 79 -15.82 -14.35 -8.05
N PRO A 80 -15.73 -15.25 -9.05
CA PRO A 80 -16.60 -15.15 -10.19
C PRO A 80 -18.00 -15.12 -9.59
N LYS A 81 -18.70 -13.99 -9.79
CA LYS A 81 -20.12 -13.85 -9.40
C LYS A 81 -20.74 -15.17 -9.79
N PRO A 82 -21.39 -15.93 -8.88
CA PRO A 82 -22.00 -17.19 -9.27
C PRO A 82 -22.91 -16.85 -10.44
N SER A 83 -22.48 -17.22 -11.64
CA SER A 83 -23.24 -17.01 -12.85
C SER A 83 -24.52 -17.73 -12.55
N ALA A 84 -25.62 -16.97 -12.51
CA ALA A 84 -26.93 -17.49 -12.20
C ALA A 84 -27.30 -18.51 -13.28
N ALA A 85 -26.82 -19.74 -13.11
CA ALA A 85 -27.35 -20.93 -13.73
C ALA A 85 -28.58 -21.28 -12.91
N VAL A 86 -29.67 -20.56 -13.13
CA VAL A 86 -31.00 -20.99 -12.71
C VAL A 86 -31.89 -20.93 -13.94
N LEU A 87 -31.89 -22.07 -14.63
CA LEU A 87 -33.02 -22.74 -15.27
C LEU A 87 -34.10 -21.85 -15.92
N GLY A 88 -34.15 -21.92 -17.25
CA GLY A 88 -35.28 -21.55 -18.10
C GLY A 88 -35.13 -22.18 -19.47
#